data_AF-A0A351CN85-F1
#
_entry.id   AF-A0A351CN85-F1
#
_cell.length_a   1.000
_cell.length_b   1.000
_cell.length_c   1.000
_cell.angle_alpha   90.00
_cell.angle_beta   90.00
_cell.angle_gamma   90.00
#
_symmetry.space_group_name_H-M   'P 1'
#
loop_
_entity.id
_entity.type
_entity.pdbx_description
1 polymer ?
#
loop_
_entity_poly.entity_id
_entity_poly.type
_entity_poly.pdbx_seq_one_letter_code
_entity_poly.pdbx_strand_id
1 'polypeptide(L)'
;MVSVGDWKEILSGIPEQEYFVKLLNFLNKECAKNKVIFPPKGQWFKAFELTSFNDTQVVILGQDPYHGKGQAQGLSFSVKENIPIPPSLRNIFKELQSDLGCTIPNNGNLTAWAENGVLLLNSVLTVEINSPGSHANRGWETFTDSVIEILSKNKNNLVFMLWGAYAQKKRDLIDAEKHLILT
;
A
#
# COMPACT_ATOMS: atom_id res chain seq x y z
N MET A 1 15.15 -14.07 -3.83
CA MET A 1 14.65 -13.08 -2.85
C MET A 1 14.14 -11.90 -3.64
N VAL A 2 12.91 -11.48 -3.38
CA VAL A 2 12.38 -10.28 -4.04
C VAL A 2 13.14 -9.08 -3.45
N SER A 3 13.70 -8.23 -4.31
CA SER A 3 14.49 -7.08 -3.88
C SER A 3 13.57 -5.87 -3.74
N VAL A 4 13.50 -5.29 -2.55
CA VAL A 4 12.81 -4.01 -2.30
C VAL A 4 13.73 -2.81 -2.56
N GLY A 5 14.86 -3.02 -3.23
CA GLY A 5 15.79 -1.95 -3.60
C GLY A 5 16.40 -1.24 -2.39
N ASP A 6 16.46 0.09 -2.47
CA ASP A 6 16.99 0.99 -1.44
C ASP A 6 16.18 0.93 -0.12
N TRP A 7 14.91 0.50 -0.16
CA TRP A 7 14.14 0.23 1.06
C TRP A 7 14.77 -0.83 1.96
N LYS A 8 15.61 -1.73 1.43
CA LYS A 8 16.22 -2.79 2.24
C LYS A 8 17.06 -2.21 3.38
N GLU A 9 17.84 -1.17 3.10
CA GLU A 9 18.68 -0.51 4.10
C GLU A 9 17.82 0.32 5.06
N ILE A 10 16.87 1.08 4.50
CA ILE A 10 15.95 1.94 5.25
C ILE A 10 15.09 1.15 6.26
N LEU A 11 14.62 -0.03 5.88
CA LEU A 11 13.75 -0.88 6.70
C LEU A 11 14.54 -1.95 7.47
N SER A 12 15.87 -1.91 7.48
CA SER A 12 16.73 -2.97 8.03
C SER A 12 16.48 -3.27 9.52
N GLY A 13 16.08 -2.27 10.31
CA GLY A 13 15.75 -2.45 11.74
C GLY A 13 14.34 -2.97 12.02
N ILE A 14 13.42 -2.97 11.04
CA ILE A 14 12.03 -3.41 11.22
C ILE A 14 11.92 -4.91 11.53
N PRO A 15 12.60 -5.82 10.81
CA PRO A 15 12.49 -7.26 11.04
C PRO A 15 12.81 -7.73 12.47
N GLU A 16 13.62 -6.95 13.19
CA GLU A 16 14.05 -7.26 14.57
C GLU A 16 13.03 -6.78 15.62
N GLN A 17 12.07 -5.94 15.23
CA GLN A 17 11.09 -5.40 16.17
C GLN A 17 10.07 -6.47 16.58
N GLU A 18 9.73 -6.49 17.88
CA GLU A 18 8.86 -7.51 18.46
C GLU A 18 7.49 -7.59 17.76
N TYR A 19 6.91 -6.45 17.37
CA TYR A 19 5.63 -6.42 16.67
C TYR A 19 5.72 -7.13 15.30
N PHE A 20 6.83 -6.95 14.59
CA PHE A 20 7.01 -7.50 13.25
C PHE A 20 7.28 -9.00 13.32
N VAL A 21 8.06 -9.45 14.31
CA VAL A 21 8.23 -10.88 14.62
C VAL A 21 6.87 -11.53 14.94
N LYS A 22 6.04 -10.89 15.76
CA LYS A 22 4.67 -11.36 16.05
C LYS A 22 3.79 -11.43 14.79
N LEU A 23 3.86 -10.42 13.93
CA LEU A 23 3.17 -10.38 12.64
C LEU A 23 3.58 -11.56 11.74
N LEU A 24 4.88 -11.79 11.55
CA LEU A 24 5.38 -12.91 10.74
C LEU A 24 4.96 -14.27 11.31
N ASN A 25 5.00 -14.42 12.63
CA ASN A 25 4.53 -15.64 13.30
C ASN A 25 3.03 -15.85 13.10
N PHE A 26 2.22 -14.80 13.16
CA PHE A 26 0.80 -14.85 12.84
C PHE A 26 0.58 -15.32 11.39
N LEU A 27 1.22 -14.68 10.41
CA LEU A 27 1.08 -15.02 8.99
C LEU A 27 1.54 -16.46 8.69
N ASN A 28 2.64 -16.91 9.30
CA ASN A 28 3.11 -18.28 9.16
C ASN A 28 2.11 -19.30 9.72
N LYS A 29 1.47 -19.00 10.85
CA LYS A 29 0.41 -19.85 11.42
C LYS A 29 -0.82 -19.90 10.52
N GLU A 30 -1.23 -18.78 9.93
CA GLU A 30 -2.37 -18.76 9.01
C GLU A 30 -2.08 -19.56 7.74
N CYS A 31 -0.88 -19.42 7.17
CA CYS A 31 -0.41 -20.25 6.06
C CYS A 31 -0.38 -21.74 6.41
N ALA A 32 0.10 -22.11 7.61
CA ALA A 32 0.15 -23.50 8.07
C ALA A 32 -1.25 -24.12 8.24
N LYS A 33 -2.29 -23.31 8.43
CA LYS A 33 -3.70 -23.73 8.44
C LYS A 33 -4.32 -23.83 7.03
N ASN A 34 -3.53 -23.68 5.97
CA ASN A 34 -3.98 -23.64 4.58
C ASN A 34 -4.99 -22.51 4.28
N LYS A 35 -4.94 -21.40 5.03
CA LYS A 35 -5.76 -20.23 4.71
C LYS A 35 -5.28 -19.57 3.43
N VAL A 36 -6.23 -19.10 2.62
CA VAL A 36 -5.93 -18.34 1.40
C VAL A 36 -5.78 -16.88 1.78
N ILE A 37 -4.56 -16.38 1.67
CA ILE A 37 -4.19 -15.00 2.00
C ILE A 37 -3.87 -14.24 0.70
N PHE A 38 -4.42 -13.03 0.57
CA PHE A 38 -4.15 -12.11 -0.52
C PHE A 38 -3.37 -10.87 -0.06
N PRO A 39 -2.53 -10.30 -0.94
CA PRO A 39 -2.09 -10.89 -2.21
C PRO A 39 -1.19 -12.13 -1.96
N PRO A 40 -0.83 -12.92 -2.99
CA PRO A 40 0.12 -14.02 -2.82
C PRO A 40 1.42 -13.55 -2.14
N LYS A 41 2.06 -14.41 -1.34
CA LYS A 41 3.21 -14.06 -0.48
C LYS A 41 4.32 -13.26 -1.17
N GLY A 42 4.63 -13.58 -2.43
CA GLY A 42 5.63 -12.86 -3.22
C GLY A 42 5.23 -11.45 -3.68
N GLN A 43 4.06 -10.95 -3.30
CA GLN A 43 3.53 -9.64 -3.67
C GLN A 43 3.19 -8.76 -2.46
N TRP A 44 3.47 -9.21 -1.23
CA TRP A 44 3.13 -8.43 -0.03
C TRP A 44 3.84 -7.07 0.02
N PHE A 45 5.06 -7.00 -0.54
CA PHE A 45 5.88 -5.79 -0.57
C PHE A 45 5.97 -5.17 -1.98
N LYS A 46 5.00 -5.47 -2.87
CA LYS A 46 5.07 -5.08 -4.29
C LYS A 46 5.17 -3.56 -4.50
N ALA A 47 4.54 -2.76 -3.64
CA ALA A 47 4.68 -1.30 -3.66
C ALA A 47 6.15 -0.84 -3.53
N PHE A 48 6.92 -1.46 -2.63
CA PHE A 48 8.33 -1.12 -2.39
C PHE A 48 9.26 -1.64 -3.49
N GLU A 49 8.87 -2.70 -4.19
CA GLU A 49 9.61 -3.21 -5.35
C GLU A 49 9.49 -2.30 -6.57
N LEU A 50 8.32 -1.68 -6.75
CA LEU A 50 8.00 -0.85 -7.91
C LEU A 50 8.31 0.63 -7.69
N THR A 51 8.27 1.09 -6.44
CA THR A 51 8.56 2.48 -6.07
C THR A 51 9.69 2.49 -5.04
N SER A 52 10.88 2.92 -5.47
CA SER A 52 12.04 3.04 -4.59
C SER A 52 11.82 4.14 -3.53
N PHE A 53 12.55 4.08 -2.43
CA PHE A 53 12.51 5.13 -1.41
C PHE A 53 12.90 6.48 -2.03
N ASN A 54 13.96 6.51 -2.84
CA ASN A 54 14.47 7.72 -3.47
C ASN A 54 13.52 8.29 -4.54
N ASP A 55 12.83 7.45 -5.31
CA ASP A 55 11.95 7.89 -6.39
C ASP A 55 10.53 8.20 -5.91
N THR A 56 10.18 7.87 -4.66
CA THR A 56 8.88 8.21 -4.08
C THR A 56 8.65 9.73 -4.12
N GLN A 57 7.56 10.15 -4.79
CA GLN A 57 7.10 11.54 -4.94
C GLN A 57 5.70 11.73 -4.36
N VAL A 58 4.81 10.78 -4.60
CA VAL A 58 3.41 10.78 -4.12
C VAL A 58 3.15 9.52 -3.32
N VAL A 59 2.40 9.63 -2.22
CA VAL A 59 1.97 8.49 -1.41
C VAL A 59 0.45 8.45 -1.40
N ILE A 60 -0.13 7.34 -1.86
CA ILE A 60 -1.59 7.13 -1.86
C ILE A 60 -1.92 5.97 -0.91
N LEU A 61 -2.66 6.28 0.15
CA LEU A 61 -2.98 5.31 1.19
C LEU A 61 -4.31 4.58 0.92
N GLY A 62 -4.25 3.25 0.89
CA GLY A 62 -5.41 2.37 0.98
C GLY A 62 -5.54 1.74 2.37
N GLN A 63 -6.65 1.04 2.61
CA GLN A 63 -6.90 0.39 3.91
C GLN A 63 -6.39 -1.05 3.92
N ASP A 64 -7.08 -1.95 3.22
CA ASP A 64 -6.73 -3.37 3.08
C ASP A 64 -6.62 -3.78 1.60
N PRO A 65 -5.92 -4.89 1.29
CA PRO A 65 -5.91 -5.43 -0.07
C PRO A 65 -7.30 -5.94 -0.43
N TYR A 66 -7.60 -6.00 -1.73
CA TYR A 66 -8.80 -6.69 -2.19
C TYR A 66 -8.81 -8.16 -1.73
N HIS A 67 -9.91 -8.59 -1.11
CA HIS A 67 -10.09 -9.94 -0.55
C HIS A 67 -10.66 -10.96 -1.55
N GLY A 68 -11.00 -10.55 -2.77
CA GLY A 68 -11.48 -11.42 -3.83
C GLY A 68 -10.35 -12.09 -4.61
N LYS A 69 -10.61 -13.30 -5.10
CA LYS A 69 -9.62 -14.12 -5.81
C LYS A 69 -9.06 -13.39 -7.04
N GLY A 70 -7.74 -13.23 -7.07
CA GLY A 70 -7.01 -12.64 -8.20
C GLY A 70 -7.03 -11.12 -8.28
N GLN A 71 -7.71 -10.42 -7.37
CA GLN A 71 -7.85 -8.97 -7.39
C GLN A 71 -6.59 -8.26 -6.89
N ALA A 72 -6.19 -8.52 -5.65
CA ALA A 72 -5.05 -7.83 -5.04
C ALA A 72 -3.72 -8.23 -5.70
N GLN A 73 -2.88 -7.22 -5.93
CA GLN A 73 -1.53 -7.38 -6.48
C GLN A 73 -0.44 -6.65 -5.70
N GLY A 74 -0.71 -6.27 -4.45
CA GLY A 74 0.27 -5.63 -3.55
C GLY A 74 0.43 -4.13 -3.73
N LEU A 75 -0.53 -3.48 -4.40
CA LEU A 75 -0.61 -2.04 -4.59
C LEU A 75 -2.00 -1.58 -4.15
N SER A 76 -2.11 -0.47 -3.41
CA SER A 76 -3.41 0.11 -3.04
C SER A 76 -4.23 0.46 -4.29
N PHE A 77 -5.55 0.23 -4.22
CA PHE A 77 -6.55 0.44 -5.30
C PHE A 77 -6.36 -0.34 -6.60
N SER A 78 -5.18 -0.87 -6.87
CA SER A 78 -4.79 -1.51 -8.12
C SER A 78 -5.30 -2.95 -8.22
N VAL A 79 -5.72 -3.36 -9.41
CA VAL A 79 -6.06 -4.76 -9.74
C VAL A 79 -5.37 -5.20 -11.03
N LYS A 80 -5.22 -6.51 -11.24
CA LYS A 80 -4.67 -7.05 -12.49
C LYS A 80 -5.55 -6.69 -13.69
N GLU A 81 -4.97 -6.65 -14.89
CA GLU A 81 -5.64 -6.16 -16.10
C GLU A 81 -6.96 -6.89 -16.45
N ASN A 82 -7.01 -8.20 -16.22
CA ASN A 82 -8.18 -9.03 -16.51
C ASN A 82 -9.25 -9.02 -15.41
N ILE A 83 -9.09 -8.18 -14.39
CA ILE A 83 -10.03 -8.06 -13.27
C ILE A 83 -10.93 -6.83 -13.49
N PRO A 84 -12.26 -6.96 -13.31
CA PRO A 84 -13.16 -5.82 -13.39
C PRO A 84 -12.73 -4.68 -12.46
N ILE A 85 -12.75 -3.45 -12.97
CA ILE A 85 -12.33 -2.26 -12.23
C ILE A 85 -13.23 -2.07 -10.99
N PRO A 86 -12.68 -2.10 -9.76
CA PRO A 86 -13.46 -1.93 -8.54
C PRO A 86 -14.16 -0.56 -8.48
N PRO A 87 -15.27 -0.42 -7.74
CA PRO A 87 -15.99 0.86 -7.63
C PRO A 87 -15.11 2.03 -7.21
N SER A 88 -14.23 1.84 -6.22
CA SER A 88 -13.32 2.89 -5.75
C SER A 88 -12.37 3.37 -6.85
N LEU A 89 -11.78 2.45 -7.61
CA LEU A 89 -10.88 2.81 -8.71
C LEU A 89 -11.63 3.45 -9.89
N ARG A 90 -12.87 3.02 -10.16
CA ARG A 90 -13.73 3.69 -11.14
C ARG A 90 -13.99 5.15 -10.78
N ASN A 91 -14.17 5.45 -9.49
CA ASN A 91 -14.35 6.83 -9.04
C ASN A 91 -13.04 7.65 -9.19
N ILE A 92 -11.88 7.06 -8.87
CA ILE A 92 -10.58 7.69 -9.12
C ILE A 92 -10.40 8.02 -10.61
N PHE A 93 -10.73 7.11 -11.52
CA PHE A 93 -10.63 7.38 -12.96
C PHE A 93 -11.63 8.43 -13.46
N LYS A 94 -12.83 8.50 -12.89
CA LYS A 94 -13.79 9.57 -13.19
C LYS A 94 -13.27 10.92 -12.76
N GLU A 95 -12.66 11.00 -11.58
CA GLU A 95 -12.07 12.24 -11.09
C GLU A 95 -10.92 12.69 -11.99
N LEU A 96 -10.01 11.78 -12.36
CA LEU A 96 -8.91 12.10 -13.30
C LEU A 96 -9.42 12.57 -14.67
N GLN A 97 -10.52 12.01 -15.16
CA GLN A 97 -11.16 12.49 -16.38
C GLN A 97 -11.74 13.90 -16.19
N SER A 98 -12.41 14.16 -15.07
CA SER A 98 -13.06 15.44 -14.81
C SER A 98 -12.05 16.57 -14.55
N ASP A 99 -10.98 16.29 -13.82
CA ASP A 99 -9.96 17.25 -13.40
C ASP A 99 -8.95 17.53 -14.53
N LEU A 100 -8.41 16.47 -15.13
CA LEU A 100 -7.28 16.56 -16.07
C LEU A 100 -7.64 16.23 -17.52
N GLY A 101 -8.88 15.83 -17.79
CA GLY A 101 -9.31 15.41 -19.14
C GLY A 101 -8.73 14.05 -19.56
N CYS A 102 -8.22 13.25 -18.62
CA CYS A 102 -7.65 11.93 -18.93
C CYS A 102 -8.70 10.98 -19.54
N THR A 103 -8.24 10.10 -20.43
CA THR A 103 -9.08 9.00 -20.91
C THR A 103 -9.20 7.93 -19.81
N ILE A 104 -10.41 7.43 -19.59
CA ILE A 104 -10.64 6.37 -18.60
C ILE A 104 -10.00 5.07 -19.12
N PRO A 105 -9.05 4.47 -18.37
CA PRO A 105 -8.43 3.22 -18.77
C PRO A 105 -9.43 2.07 -18.87
N ASN A 106 -9.15 1.09 -19.74
CA ASN A 106 -9.95 -0.12 -19.90
C ASN A 106 -9.64 -1.22 -18.86
N ASN A 107 -8.66 -0.98 -17.98
CA ASN A 107 -8.22 -1.93 -16.96
C ASN A 107 -7.84 -1.20 -15.66
N GLY A 108 -7.70 -1.94 -14.56
CA GLY A 108 -7.43 -1.38 -13.23
C GLY A 108 -5.98 -1.46 -12.77
N ASN A 109 -5.02 -1.72 -13.68
CA ASN A 109 -3.63 -1.92 -13.31
C ASN A 109 -2.91 -0.57 -13.17
N LEU A 110 -2.47 -0.27 -11.93
CA LEU A 110 -1.75 0.96 -11.58
C LEU A 110 -0.23 0.79 -11.49
N THR A 111 0.36 -0.29 -12.01
CA THR A 111 1.82 -0.48 -12.01
C THR A 111 2.56 0.71 -12.62
N ALA A 112 2.05 1.30 -13.70
CA ALA A 112 2.65 2.47 -14.33
C ALA A 112 2.74 3.68 -13.39
N TRP A 113 1.81 3.85 -12.44
CA TRP A 113 1.90 4.92 -11.44
C TRP A 113 3.01 4.62 -10.45
N ALA A 114 3.11 3.38 -9.98
CA ALA A 114 4.15 2.95 -9.03
C ALA A 114 5.57 3.16 -9.61
N GLU A 115 5.77 2.80 -10.87
CA GLU A 115 7.04 2.99 -11.59
C GLU A 115 7.38 4.47 -11.82
N ASN A 116 6.40 5.38 -11.72
CA ASN A 116 6.58 6.83 -11.83
C ASN A 116 6.52 7.53 -10.45
N GLY A 117 6.95 6.86 -9.39
CA GLY A 117 7.14 7.51 -8.08
C GLY A 117 5.88 7.60 -7.20
N VAL A 118 4.78 6.94 -7.58
CA VAL A 118 3.56 6.90 -6.75
C VAL A 118 3.57 5.65 -5.86
N LEU A 119 3.89 5.83 -4.57
CA LEU A 119 3.85 4.75 -3.60
C LEU A 119 2.39 4.40 -3.24
N LEU A 120 1.90 3.30 -3.83
CA LEU A 120 0.54 2.76 -3.63
C LEU A 120 0.50 1.83 -2.41
N LEU A 121 0.43 2.40 -1.21
CA LEU A 121 0.57 1.68 0.07
C LEU A 121 -0.79 1.41 0.73
N ASN A 122 -1.12 0.16 1.03
CA ASN A 122 -2.23 -0.14 1.96
C ASN A 122 -1.71 -0.12 3.40
N SER A 123 -2.51 0.33 4.38
CA SER A 123 -2.13 0.24 5.80
C SER A 123 -2.09 -1.19 6.35
N VAL A 124 -2.84 -2.10 5.73
CA VAL A 124 -2.74 -3.54 5.97
C VAL A 124 -2.29 -4.20 4.67
N LEU A 125 -1.20 -4.98 4.69
CA LEU A 125 -0.61 -5.54 3.46
C LEU A 125 -1.15 -6.92 3.07
N THR A 126 -1.96 -7.53 3.92
CA THR A 126 -2.53 -8.87 3.66
C THR A 126 -3.97 -8.95 4.16
N VAL A 127 -4.75 -9.85 3.58
CA VAL A 127 -6.13 -10.15 4.00
C VAL A 127 -6.45 -11.62 3.71
N GLU A 128 -7.31 -12.23 4.50
CA GLU A 128 -7.85 -13.56 4.21
C GLU A 128 -8.95 -13.45 3.15
N ILE A 129 -9.04 -14.44 2.25
CA ILE A 129 -10.07 -14.48 1.21
C ILE A 129 -11.46 -14.23 1.81
N ASN A 130 -12.25 -13.38 1.13
CA ASN A 130 -13.62 -13.03 1.51
C ASN A 130 -13.80 -12.54 2.96
N SER A 131 -12.74 -12.07 3.60
CA SER A 131 -12.75 -11.65 5.01
C SER A 131 -12.13 -10.25 5.16
N PRO A 132 -12.86 -9.19 4.78
CA PRO A 132 -12.36 -7.81 4.85
C PRO A 132 -11.79 -7.49 6.23
N GLY A 133 -10.63 -6.83 6.28
CA GLY A 133 -9.98 -6.46 7.54
C GLY A 133 -9.55 -7.62 8.47
N SER A 134 -9.53 -8.88 8.01
CA SER A 134 -9.21 -10.04 8.87
C SER A 134 -7.81 -10.00 9.50
N HIS A 135 -6.87 -9.28 8.88
CA HIS A 135 -5.51 -9.11 9.37
C HIS A 135 -5.25 -7.71 9.96
N ALA A 136 -6.30 -6.94 10.22
CA ALA A 136 -6.19 -5.68 10.96
C ALA A 136 -5.70 -5.93 12.40
N ASN A 137 -4.97 -4.98 12.97
CA ASN A 137 -4.38 -5.02 14.30
C ASN A 137 -3.43 -6.23 14.51
N ARG A 138 -2.83 -6.74 13.44
CA ARG A 138 -1.84 -7.84 13.51
C ARG A 138 -0.39 -7.35 13.41
N GLY A 139 -0.18 -6.05 13.25
CA GLY A 139 1.13 -5.40 13.17
C GLY A 139 1.46 -4.80 11.82
N TRP A 140 0.59 -4.95 10.81
CA TRP A 140 0.79 -4.30 9.52
C TRP A 140 0.65 -2.78 9.64
N GLU A 141 -0.31 -2.30 10.42
CA GLU A 141 -0.52 -0.87 10.61
C GLU A 141 0.73 -0.24 11.22
N THR A 142 1.32 -0.87 12.25
CA THR A 142 2.58 -0.42 12.84
C THR A 142 3.72 -0.39 11.82
N PHE A 143 3.82 -1.42 10.97
CA PHE A 143 4.81 -1.44 9.89
C PHE A 143 4.63 -0.25 8.93
N THR A 144 3.41 -0.02 8.44
CA THR A 144 3.16 1.04 7.47
C THR A 144 3.23 2.42 8.10
N ASP A 145 2.93 2.55 9.39
CA ASP A 145 3.08 3.79 10.14
C ASP A 145 4.56 4.16 10.23
N SER A 146 5.43 3.19 10.56
CA SER A 146 6.87 3.39 10.51
C SER A 146 7.37 3.80 9.11
N VAL A 147 6.80 3.23 8.04
CA VAL A 147 7.14 3.64 6.66
C VAL A 147 6.77 5.10 6.41
N ILE A 148 5.58 5.55 6.82
CA ILE A 148 5.12 6.93 6.67
C ILE A 148 6.01 7.88 7.47
N GLU A 149 6.31 7.56 8.73
CA GLU A 149 7.20 8.35 9.59
C GLU A 149 8.61 8.46 9.00
N ILE A 150 9.16 7.37 8.47
CA ILE A 150 10.48 7.35 7.82
C ILE A 150 10.49 8.25 6.59
N LEU A 151 9.47 8.17 5.73
CA LEU A 151 9.33 9.05 4.57
C LEU A 151 9.23 10.50 5.01
N SER A 152 8.35 10.78 5.98
CA SER A 152 8.14 12.13 6.51
C SER A 152 9.40 12.71 7.15
N LYS A 153 10.20 11.89 7.81
CA LYS A 153 11.43 12.33 8.46
C LYS A 153 12.55 12.58 7.47
N ASN A 154 12.74 11.68 6.50
CA ASN A 154 13.96 11.62 5.69
C ASN A 154 13.80 12.21 4.28
N LYS A 155 12.58 12.53 3.84
CA LYS A 155 12.33 13.21 2.56
C LYS A 155 11.73 14.60 2.79
N ASN A 156 11.60 15.36 1.69
CA ASN A 156 10.93 16.66 1.63
C ASN A 156 10.04 16.70 0.40
N ASN A 157 9.03 17.57 0.39
CA ASN A 157 8.16 17.87 -0.76
C ASN A 157 7.38 16.67 -1.32
N LEU A 158 7.20 15.61 -0.53
CA LEU A 158 6.25 14.54 -0.87
C LEU A 158 4.82 15.05 -0.82
N VAL A 159 3.97 14.49 -1.68
CA VAL A 159 2.51 14.68 -1.64
C VAL A 159 1.85 13.44 -1.06
N PHE A 160 1.10 13.61 0.02
CA PHE A 160 0.31 12.53 0.64
C PHE A 160 -1.17 12.71 0.30
N MET A 161 -1.75 11.71 -0.37
CA MET A 161 -3.18 11.63 -0.67
C MET A 161 -3.87 10.75 0.38
N LEU A 162 -4.60 11.40 1.29
CA LEU A 162 -5.25 10.77 2.45
C LEU A 162 -6.77 10.69 2.25
N TRP A 163 -7.23 9.79 1.38
CA TRP A 163 -8.65 9.67 1.06
C TRP A 163 -9.43 8.89 2.12
N GLY A 164 -10.35 9.59 2.78
CA GLY A 164 -11.28 9.03 3.77
C GLY A 164 -10.71 8.94 5.17
N ALA A 165 -11.62 8.75 6.14
CA ALA A 165 -11.31 8.88 7.57
C ALA A 165 -10.19 7.96 8.06
N TYR A 166 -10.01 6.77 7.46
CA TYR A 166 -8.95 5.85 7.85
C TYR A 166 -7.56 6.38 7.46
N ALA A 167 -7.39 6.85 6.22
CA ALA A 167 -6.13 7.43 5.75
C ALA A 167 -5.84 8.78 6.45
N GLN A 168 -6.87 9.59 6.70
CA GLN A 168 -6.73 10.88 7.38
C GLN A 168 -6.20 10.75 8.81
N LYS A 169 -6.43 9.62 9.50
CA LYS A 169 -5.82 9.35 10.81
C LYS A 169 -4.29 9.23 10.76
N LYS A 170 -3.71 8.98 9.60
CA LYS A 170 -2.25 8.91 9.40
C LYS A 170 -1.61 10.30 9.25
N ARG A 171 -2.41 11.36 9.24
CA ARG A 171 -1.93 12.75 9.15
C ARG A 171 -0.93 13.09 10.24
N ASP A 172 -1.14 12.60 11.46
CA ASP A 172 -0.29 12.90 12.61
C ASP A 172 1.14 12.32 12.49
N LEU A 173 1.35 11.40 11.53
CA LEU A 173 2.65 10.81 11.22
C LEU A 173 3.45 11.64 10.20
N ILE A 174 2.86 12.70 9.66
CA ILE A 174 3.39 13.47 8.55
C ILE A 174 3.65 14.92 8.99
N ASP A 175 4.88 15.36 8.81
CA ASP A 175 5.31 16.75 8.99
C ASP A 175 4.74 17.62 7.86
N ALA A 176 3.68 18.35 8.17
CA ALA A 176 2.97 19.21 7.21
C ALA A 176 3.75 20.47 6.80
N GLU A 177 4.85 20.81 7.49
CA GLU A 177 5.73 21.89 7.04
C GLU A 177 6.67 21.42 5.92
N LYS A 178 7.00 20.12 5.92
CA LYS A 178 7.88 19.49 4.93
C LYS A 178 7.15 18.89 3.73
N HIS A 179 5.86 18.60 3.88
CA HIS A 179 5.09 17.79 2.94
C HIS A 179 3.72 18.39 2.66
N LEU A 180 3.21 18.16 1.45
CA LEU A 180 1.84 18.51 1.10
C LEU A 180 0.90 17.36 1.49
N ILE A 181 -0.14 17.66 2.25
CA ILE A 181 -1.18 16.70 2.64
C ILE A 181 -2.50 17.11 2.01
N LEU A 182 -3.10 16.22 1.20
CA LEU A 182 -4.39 16.42 0.54
C LEU A 182 -5.38 15.35 1.05
N THR A 183 -6.57 15.75 1.50
CA THR A 183 -7.53 14.90 2.24
C THR A 183 -8.90 14.84 1.60
#